data_AF-A0A7W1P5P2-F1
#
_entry.id   AF-A0A7W1P5P2-F1
#
_cell.length_a   1.000
_cell.length_b   1.000
_cell.length_c   1.000
_cell.angle_alpha   90.00
_cell.angle_beta   90.00
_cell.angle_gamma   90.00
#
_symmetry.space_group_name_H-M   'P 1'
#
loop_
_entity.id
_entity.type
_entity.pdbx_description
1 polymer ?
#
loop_
_entity_poly.entity_id
_entity_poly.type
_entity_poly.pdbx_seq_one_letter_code
_entity_poly.pdbx_strand_id
1 'polypeptide(L)'
;MAGVKGLSGGQNKVSVAKHRLRGSYRPSRHAARAVVVEASVIEHPAQQMTILPADLVRVIDHQLEPGTAAWVRSVGQGWRLDAHHVRLLVAAGRAWDEAEAAAELVKREGVVVDGARHPASKAAIDARHQFVQLLRTLDLEK
;
A
#
# COMPACT_ATOMS: atom_id res chain seq x y z
N MET A 1 -32.59 61.24 14.62
CA MET A 1 -31.83 61.77 13.48
C MET A 1 -30.67 60.82 13.19
N ALA A 2 -30.49 60.48 11.91
CA ALA A 2 -29.37 59.75 11.25
C ALA A 2 -29.04 58.33 11.80
N GLY A 3 -28.94 57.25 11.03
CA GLY A 3 -28.74 57.06 9.60
C GLY A 3 -27.40 56.34 9.32
N VAL A 4 -27.41 55.42 8.33
CA VAL A 4 -26.26 54.71 7.65
C VAL A 4 -25.92 53.31 8.26
N LYS A 5 -26.37 52.18 7.68
CA LYS A 5 -25.80 51.35 6.56
C LYS A 5 -24.34 50.93 6.83
N GLY A 6 -23.83 49.69 6.72
CA GLY A 6 -24.25 48.42 6.11
C GLY A 6 -23.02 47.85 5.37
N LEU A 7 -22.43 46.72 5.79
CA LEU A 7 -21.39 45.95 5.07
C LEU A 7 -21.44 44.50 5.63
N SER A 8 -21.97 43.50 4.91
CA SER A 8 -21.37 42.76 3.79
C SER A 8 -20.41 41.65 4.26
N GLY A 9 -20.66 40.43 3.78
CA GLY A 9 -20.09 39.18 4.26
C GLY A 9 -18.58 39.01 4.09
N GLY A 10 -18.01 38.19 4.96
CA GLY A 10 -16.65 37.69 4.88
C GLY A 10 -16.66 36.18 5.00
N GLN A 11 -16.52 35.49 3.86
CA GLN A 11 -16.27 34.05 3.82
C GLN A 11 -14.89 33.77 4.42
N ASN A 12 -14.82 33.01 5.52
CA ASN A 12 -13.56 32.61 6.11
C ASN A 12 -13.04 31.34 5.40
N LYS A 13 -12.19 31.54 4.39
CA LYS A 13 -11.44 30.47 3.72
C LYS A 13 -10.22 30.13 4.55
N VAL A 14 -10.30 29.05 5.34
CA VAL A 14 -9.11 28.49 5.98
C VAL A 14 -8.29 27.78 4.90
N SER A 15 -7.15 28.38 4.54
CA SER A 15 -6.18 27.82 3.60
C SER A 15 -5.49 26.62 4.24
N VAL A 16 -5.69 25.43 3.67
CA VAL A 16 -4.91 24.24 4.00
C VAL A 16 -3.52 24.37 3.40
N ALA A 17 -2.52 24.50 4.26
CA ALA A 17 -1.12 24.54 3.91
C ALA A 17 -0.70 23.21 3.24
N LYS A 18 -0.21 23.30 2.00
CA LYS A 18 0.34 22.18 1.24
C LYS A 18 1.73 21.83 1.78
N HIS A 19 1.83 20.83 2.65
CA HIS A 19 3.12 20.18 2.92
C HIS A 19 3.49 19.25 1.76
N ARG A 20 4.38 19.74 0.87
CA ARG A 20 5.10 18.92 -0.10
C ARG A 20 6.13 18.07 0.63
N LEU A 21 5.94 16.75 0.69
CA LEU A 21 7.03 15.81 0.95
C LEU A 21 7.64 15.39 -0.40
N ARG A 22 8.82 15.94 -0.72
CA ARG A 22 9.71 15.40 -1.77
C ARG A 22 10.51 14.26 -1.17
N GLY A 23 10.16 13.03 -1.49
CA GLY A 23 11.02 11.86 -1.30
C GLY A 23 11.23 11.18 -2.65
N SER A 24 12.23 11.61 -3.41
CA SER A 24 12.61 10.94 -4.66
C SER A 24 13.46 9.72 -4.33
N TYR A 25 12.88 8.53 -4.45
CA TYR A 25 13.62 7.28 -4.46
C TYR A 25 14.56 7.24 -5.68
N ARG A 26 15.86 7.10 -5.43
CA ARG A 26 16.91 7.02 -6.45
C ARG A 26 17.60 5.66 -6.30
N PRO A 27 17.35 4.67 -7.16
CA PRO A 27 18.08 3.41 -7.07
C PRO A 27 19.52 3.62 -7.58
N SER A 28 20.48 3.28 -6.73
CA SER A 28 21.92 3.43 -6.97
C SER A 28 22.40 2.50 -8.07
N ARG A 29 23.10 3.08 -9.06
CA ARG A 29 23.88 2.38 -10.08
C ARG A 29 25.14 1.78 -9.47
N HIS A 30 25.16 0.51 -9.10
CA HIS A 30 26.43 -0.21 -8.95
C HIS A 30 26.31 -1.68 -9.37
N ALA A 31 27.30 -2.08 -10.17
CA ALA A 31 27.76 -3.43 -10.46
C ALA A 31 26.92 -4.30 -11.43
N ALA A 32 27.13 -4.02 -12.71
CA ALA A 32 27.03 -5.03 -13.76
C ALA A 32 28.06 -6.15 -13.51
N ARG A 33 27.59 -7.40 -13.48
CA ARG A 33 28.38 -8.58 -13.82
C ARG A 33 27.46 -9.55 -14.55
N ALA A 34 27.63 -9.63 -15.87
CA ALA A 34 26.92 -10.55 -16.72
C ALA A 34 27.45 -11.97 -16.46
N VAL A 35 26.58 -12.84 -15.95
CA VAL A 35 26.79 -14.30 -15.99
C VAL A 35 25.97 -14.80 -17.16
N VAL A 36 26.66 -15.28 -18.20
CA VAL A 36 26.02 -16.00 -19.30
C VAL A 36 25.70 -17.40 -18.77
N VAL A 37 24.44 -17.67 -18.49
CA VAL A 37 23.93 -19.03 -18.27
C VAL A 37 23.08 -19.37 -19.47
N GLU A 38 23.59 -20.25 -20.33
CA GLU A 38 22.77 -20.95 -21.30
C GLU A 38 21.75 -21.80 -20.54
N ALA A 39 20.49 -21.38 -20.57
CA ALA A 39 19.38 -22.16 -20.05
C ALA A 39 18.42 -22.44 -21.20
N SER A 40 18.40 -23.72 -21.54
CA SER A 40 17.52 -24.43 -22.46
C SER A 40 16.12 -23.82 -22.65
N VAL A 41 15.74 -23.75 -23.92
CA VAL A 41 14.41 -23.47 -24.43
C VAL A 41 13.39 -24.40 -23.76
N ILE A 42 12.66 -23.89 -22.76
CA ILE A 42 11.36 -24.42 -22.38
C ILE A 42 10.35 -23.62 -23.20
N GLU A 43 9.87 -24.21 -24.30
CA GLU A 43 8.76 -23.65 -25.07
C GLU A 43 7.52 -23.52 -24.16
N HIS A 44 7.32 -22.34 -23.59
CA HIS A 44 6.09 -21.98 -22.92
C HIS A 44 5.09 -21.51 -23.98
N PRO A 45 3.93 -22.17 -24.12
CA PRO A 45 2.94 -21.76 -25.11
C PRO A 45 2.42 -20.36 -24.77
N ALA A 46 2.54 -19.47 -25.74
CA ALA A 46 1.80 -18.22 -25.94
C ALA A 46 1.37 -17.43 -24.68
N GLN A 47 2.21 -16.46 -24.32
CA GLN A 47 1.82 -15.06 -24.11
C GLN A 47 0.40 -14.79 -23.56
N GLN A 48 0.23 -14.83 -22.24
CA GLN A 48 -0.79 -14.03 -21.57
C GLN A 48 -0.11 -12.80 -20.95
N MET A 49 -0.42 -11.62 -21.49
CA MET A 49 -0.30 -10.39 -20.72
C MET A 49 -1.24 -10.55 -19.53
N THR A 50 -0.71 -10.61 -18.31
CA THR A 50 -1.52 -10.75 -17.09
C THR A 50 -2.29 -9.46 -16.88
N ILE A 51 -3.45 -9.35 -17.50
CA ILE A 51 -4.48 -8.40 -17.10
C ILE A 51 -5.09 -8.99 -15.83
N LEU A 52 -4.99 -8.28 -14.70
CA LEU A 52 -5.70 -8.68 -13.48
C LEU A 52 -7.19 -8.85 -13.85
N PRO A 53 -7.80 -10.00 -13.54
CA PRO A 53 -9.17 -10.24 -13.95
C PRO A 53 -10.10 -9.22 -13.25
N ALA A 54 -11.16 -8.80 -13.94
CA ALA A 54 -11.95 -7.62 -13.55
C ALA A 54 -12.65 -7.77 -12.20
N ASP A 55 -13.03 -9.00 -11.84
CA ASP A 55 -13.52 -9.38 -10.52
C ASP A 55 -12.49 -9.07 -9.43
N LEU A 56 -11.22 -9.33 -9.70
CA LEU A 56 -10.15 -9.14 -8.76
C LEU A 56 -9.77 -7.67 -8.60
N VAL A 57 -9.84 -6.89 -9.68
CA VAL A 57 -9.69 -5.42 -9.60
C VAL A 57 -10.75 -4.81 -8.68
N ARG A 58 -12.01 -5.27 -8.75
CA ARG A 58 -13.08 -4.81 -7.84
C ARG A 58 -12.79 -5.21 -6.40
N VAL A 59 -12.35 -6.44 -6.18
CA VAL A 59 -11.96 -6.93 -4.85
C VAL A 59 -10.85 -6.06 -4.25
N ILE A 60 -9.82 -5.72 -5.03
CA ILE A 60 -8.74 -4.82 -4.63
C ILE A 60 -9.27 -3.46 -4.22
N ASP A 61 -10.16 -2.85 -4.99
CA ASP A 61 -10.70 -1.50 -4.69
C ASP A 61 -11.58 -1.43 -3.46
N HIS A 62 -12.33 -2.48 -3.17
CA HIS A 62 -13.31 -2.46 -2.09
C HIS A 62 -12.75 -2.95 -0.74
N GLN A 63 -11.58 -3.58 -0.74
CA GLN A 63 -11.06 -4.26 0.44
C GLN A 63 -9.71 -3.74 0.91
N LEU A 64 -9.12 -2.81 0.17
CA LEU A 64 -7.85 -2.20 0.50
C LEU A 64 -8.00 -0.69 0.52
N GLU A 65 -7.20 -0.05 1.36
CA GLU A 65 -7.08 1.41 1.34
C GLU A 65 -6.54 1.87 -0.03
N PRO A 66 -6.92 3.06 -0.53
CA PRO A 66 -6.60 3.48 -1.89
C PRO A 66 -5.10 3.42 -2.23
N GLY A 67 -4.23 3.73 -1.28
CA GLY A 67 -2.77 3.64 -1.46
C GLY A 67 -2.29 2.20 -1.61
N THR A 68 -2.82 1.29 -0.80
CA THR A 68 -2.48 -0.14 -0.82
C THR A 68 -3.06 -0.82 -2.05
N ALA A 69 -4.29 -0.47 -2.45
CA ALA A 69 -4.89 -0.91 -3.70
C ALA A 69 -4.04 -0.52 -4.92
N ALA A 70 -3.53 0.72 -4.94
CA ALA A 70 -2.63 1.19 -6.00
C ALA A 70 -1.30 0.42 -6.02
N TRP A 71 -0.72 0.13 -4.85
CA TRP A 71 0.49 -0.68 -4.74
C TRP A 71 0.26 -2.11 -5.24
N VAL A 72 -0.81 -2.79 -4.80
CA VAL A 72 -1.14 -4.16 -5.24
C VAL A 72 -1.27 -4.22 -6.77
N ARG A 73 -1.94 -3.24 -7.39
CA ARG A 73 -2.02 -3.15 -8.85
C ARG A 73 -0.67 -2.98 -9.51
N SER A 74 0.14 -2.06 -8.99
CA SER A 74 1.48 -1.81 -9.52
C SER A 74 2.34 -3.06 -9.49
N VAL A 75 2.25 -3.85 -8.41
CA VAL A 75 2.96 -5.13 -8.31
C VAL A 75 2.35 -6.13 -9.29
N GLY A 76 1.03 -6.29 -9.32
CA GLY A 76 0.37 -7.24 -10.24
C GLY A 76 0.62 -6.97 -11.73
N GLN A 77 0.89 -5.71 -12.11
CA GLN A 77 1.27 -5.34 -13.47
C GLN A 77 2.75 -5.64 -13.79
N GLY A 78 3.60 -5.71 -12.77
CA GLY A 78 5.05 -5.95 -12.91
C GLY A 78 5.42 -7.43 -12.99
N TRP A 79 4.49 -8.34 -12.70
CA TRP A 79 4.74 -9.78 -12.56
C TRP A 79 3.69 -10.61 -13.29
N ARG A 80 4.10 -11.78 -13.78
CA ARG A 80 3.15 -12.81 -14.24
C ARG A 80 2.67 -13.61 -13.04
N LEU A 81 1.49 -13.26 -12.54
CA LEU A 81 0.93 -13.89 -11.35
C LEU A 81 -0.21 -14.84 -11.71
N ASP A 82 -0.12 -16.07 -11.21
CA ASP A 82 -1.27 -16.99 -11.18
C ASP A 82 -2.32 -16.53 -10.16
N ALA A 83 -3.56 -17.02 -10.30
CA ALA A 83 -4.68 -16.67 -9.44
C ALA A 83 -4.40 -16.84 -7.94
N HIS A 84 -3.62 -17.85 -7.55
CA HIS A 84 -3.27 -18.08 -6.14
C HIS A 84 -2.27 -17.03 -5.62
N HIS A 85 -1.26 -16.66 -6.41
CA HIS A 85 -0.34 -15.55 -6.07
C HIS A 85 -1.10 -14.24 -5.92
N VAL A 86 -2.07 -13.98 -6.79
CA VAL A 86 -2.87 -12.77 -6.67
C VAL A 86 -3.67 -12.74 -5.35
N ARG A 87 -4.24 -13.87 -4.91
CA ARG A 87 -4.92 -13.96 -3.59
C ARG A 87 -3.96 -13.69 -2.44
N LEU A 88 -2.73 -14.22 -2.50
CA LEU A 88 -1.69 -13.95 -1.49
C LEU A 88 -1.28 -12.48 -1.47
N LEU A 89 -1.17 -11.84 -2.65
CA LEU A 89 -0.85 -10.42 -2.76
C LEU A 89 -1.95 -9.51 -2.18
N VAL A 90 -3.22 -9.82 -2.44
CA VAL A 90 -4.34 -9.11 -1.82
C VAL A 90 -4.37 -9.32 -0.31
N ALA A 91 -4.12 -10.55 0.17
CA ALA A 91 -4.02 -10.83 1.61
C ALA A 91 -2.87 -10.06 2.27
N ALA A 92 -1.73 -9.93 1.59
CA ALA A 92 -0.62 -9.11 2.06
C ALA A 92 -1.04 -7.64 2.17
N GLY A 93 -1.70 -7.10 1.14
CA GLY A 93 -2.26 -5.74 1.17
C GLY A 93 -3.16 -5.50 2.40
N ARG A 94 -4.08 -6.42 2.69
CA ARG A 94 -4.97 -6.31 3.85
C ARG A 94 -4.21 -6.31 5.17
N ALA A 95 -3.22 -7.19 5.32
CA ALA A 95 -2.38 -7.25 6.53
C ALA A 95 -1.57 -5.95 6.72
N TRP A 96 -1.17 -5.30 5.62
CA TRP A 96 -0.54 -3.98 5.67
C TRP A 96 -1.51 -2.89 6.16
N ASP A 97 -2.73 -2.83 5.59
CA ASP A 97 -3.74 -1.84 5.99
C ASP A 97 -4.13 -1.99 7.47
N GLU A 98 -4.29 -3.24 7.94
CA GLU A 98 -4.56 -3.52 9.35
C GLU A 98 -3.41 -3.08 10.26
N ALA A 99 -2.16 -3.30 9.84
CA ALA A 99 -0.99 -2.86 10.60
C ALA A 99 -0.92 -1.34 10.73
N GLU A 100 -1.20 -0.60 9.65
CA GLU A 100 -1.20 0.86 9.64
C GLU A 100 -2.36 1.43 10.46
N ALA A 101 -3.57 0.86 10.31
CA ALA A 101 -4.73 1.26 11.12
C ALA A 101 -4.45 1.07 12.62
N ALA A 102 -3.93 -0.11 13.01
CA ALA A 102 -3.57 -0.39 14.40
C ALA A 102 -2.44 0.51 14.91
N ALA A 103 -1.44 0.82 14.08
CA ALA A 103 -0.38 1.76 14.43
C ALA A 103 -0.90 3.18 14.65
N GLU A 104 -1.86 3.64 13.84
CA GLU A 104 -2.45 4.98 13.99
C GLU A 104 -3.31 5.07 15.26
N LEU A 105 -4.00 3.98 15.66
CA LEU A 105 -4.67 3.91 16.97
C LEU A 105 -3.66 4.13 18.11
N VAL A 106 -2.55 3.37 18.11
CA VAL A 106 -1.50 3.49 19.13
C VAL A 106 -0.87 4.88 19.14
N LYS A 107 -0.65 5.47 17.96
CA LYS A 107 -0.10 6.82 17.84
C LYS A 107 -1.05 7.88 18.41
N ARG A 108 -2.36 7.71 18.22
CA ARG A 108 -3.37 8.65 18.72
C ARG A 108 -3.64 8.50 20.21
N GLU A 109 -3.72 7.26 20.71
CA GLU A 109 -4.17 6.94 22.07
C GLU A 109 -3.00 6.72 23.04
N GLY A 110 -1.79 6.54 22.52
CA GLY A 110 -0.59 6.25 23.29
C GLY A 110 -0.31 4.74 23.41
N VAL A 111 0.93 4.40 23.79
CA VAL A 111 1.38 3.00 23.88
C VAL A 111 0.80 2.27 25.10
N VAL A 112 0.34 3.02 26.11
CA VAL A 112 -0.25 2.50 27.35
C VAL A 112 -1.64 3.10 27.52
N VAL A 113 -2.65 2.24 27.69
CA VAL A 113 -4.05 2.61 27.94
C VAL A 113 -4.51 1.82 29.16
N ASP A 114 -5.14 2.49 30.13
CA ASP A 114 -5.61 1.91 31.40
C ASP A 114 -4.52 1.13 32.17
N GLY A 115 -3.28 1.62 32.14
CA GLY A 115 -2.15 1.02 32.85
C GLY A 115 -1.58 -0.25 32.21
N ALA A 116 -2.09 -0.68 31.05
CA ALA A 116 -1.61 -1.82 30.29
C ALA A 116 -1.15 -1.41 28.89
N ARG A 117 -0.37 -2.28 28.22
CA ARG A 117 0.04 -2.04 26.83
C ARG A 117 -1.21 -2.01 25.93
N HIS A 118 -1.28 -1.00 25.06
CA HIS A 118 -2.42 -0.84 24.16
C HIS A 118 -2.61 -2.09 23.28
N PRO A 119 -3.81 -2.70 23.23
CA PRO A 119 -4.07 -3.92 22.45
C PRO A 119 -3.72 -3.78 20.95
N ALA A 120 -3.94 -2.60 20.37
CA ALA A 120 -3.57 -2.30 18.99
C ALA A 120 -2.06 -2.39 18.73
N SER A 121 -1.22 -2.26 19.76
CA SER A 121 0.23 -2.48 19.63
C SER A 121 0.57 -3.91 19.23
N LYS A 122 -0.15 -4.90 19.81
CA LYS A 122 0.06 -6.30 19.47
C LYS A 122 -0.50 -6.61 18.08
N ALA A 123 -1.70 -6.11 17.77
CA ALA A 123 -2.30 -6.26 16.45
C ALA A 123 -1.38 -5.70 15.34
N ALA A 124 -0.81 -4.51 15.54
CA ALA A 124 0.11 -3.90 14.57
C ALA A 124 1.40 -4.72 14.36
N ILE A 125 1.87 -5.45 15.37
CA ILE A 125 3.05 -6.33 15.25
C ILE A 125 2.67 -7.61 14.50
N ASP A 126 1.58 -8.25 14.90
CA ASP A 126 1.11 -9.51 14.32
C ASP A 126 0.76 -9.33 12.83
N ALA A 127 0.06 -8.25 12.48
CA ALA A 127 -0.27 -7.90 11.10
C ALA A 127 1.00 -7.64 10.23
N ARG A 128 2.02 -6.97 10.78
CA ARG A 128 3.32 -6.80 10.09
C ARG A 128 4.03 -8.12 9.86
N HIS A 129 4.01 -9.03 10.83
CA HIS A 129 4.60 -10.36 10.64
C HIS A 129 3.86 -11.14 9.55
N GLN A 130 2.53 -11.10 9.55
CA GLN A 130 1.72 -11.74 8.52
C GLN A 130 2.02 -11.16 7.13
N PHE A 131 2.12 -9.83 7.00
CA PHE A 131 2.52 -9.18 5.76
C PHE A 131 3.85 -9.71 5.24
N VAL A 132 4.89 -9.74 6.08
CA VAL A 132 6.22 -10.24 5.70
C VAL A 132 6.18 -11.72 5.32
N GLN A 133 5.42 -12.54 6.05
CA GLN A 133 5.27 -13.97 5.73
C GLN A 133 4.59 -14.17 4.38
N LEU A 134 3.52 -13.43 4.09
CA LEU A 134 2.81 -13.49 2.80
C LEU A 134 3.70 -13.02 1.65
N LEU A 135 4.49 -11.95 1.84
CA LEU A 135 5.46 -11.51 0.84
C LEU A 135 6.53 -12.55 0.56
N ARG A 136 7.04 -13.23 1.58
CA ARG A 136 7.99 -14.34 1.39
C ARG A 136 7.34 -15.53 0.68
N THR A 137 6.09 -15.81 0.98
CA THR A 137 5.34 -16.91 0.34
C THR A 137 5.04 -16.62 -1.13
N LEU A 138 4.89 -15.36 -1.50
CA LEU A 138 4.75 -14.95 -2.89
C LEU A 138 6.01 -15.21 -3.72
N ASP A 139 7.17 -15.35 -3.07
CA ASP A 139 8.46 -15.68 -3.67
C ASP A 139 8.72 -14.91 -4.98
N LEU A 140 8.50 -13.60 -4.94
CA LEU A 140 8.75 -12.70 -6.07
C LEU A 140 10.26 -12.46 -6.19
N GLU A 141 11.04 -13.51 -6.44
CA GLU A 141 12.43 -13.40 -6.83
C GLU A 141 12.54 -13.14 -8.33
N LYS A 142 13.48 -12.26 -8.67
CA LYS A 142 13.79 -11.88 -10.04
C LYS A 142 15.07 -12.57 -10.48
#